data_AF-A0A420VVS1-F1
#
_entry.id   AF-A0A420VVS1-F1
#
_cell.length_a   1.000
_cell.length_b   1.000
_cell.length_c   1.000
_cell.angle_alpha   90.00
_cell.angle_beta   90.00
_cell.angle_gamma   90.00
#
_symmetry.space_group_name_H-M   'P 1'
#
loop_
_entity.id
_entity.type
_entity.pdbx_description
1 polymer ?
#
loop_
_entity_poly.entity_id
_entity_poly.type
_entity_poly.pdbx_seq_one_letter_code
_entity_poly.pdbx_strand_id
1 'polypeptide(L)'
;MAGVEKKTIIIFIPMNIMIPGHKTAIVPALLKGIAGTIAVFAVLTALSYQNQLPVDGKLVIGFPWEFYSSGAGYNVERDEYMGFEDFEPLKLFGNILFAVVVYLIVLLSLRALFLRKGSAN
;
A
#
# COMPACT_ATOMS: atom_id res chain seq x y z
N MET A 1 67.43 12.15 35.12
CA MET A 1 66.48 12.56 34.08
C MET A 1 65.76 11.31 33.60
N ALA A 2 64.53 11.08 34.05
CA ALA A 2 63.70 9.96 33.60
C ALA A 2 62.32 10.54 33.25
N GLY A 3 61.94 10.40 31.98
CA GLY A 3 60.76 11.01 31.41
C GLY A 3 59.47 10.40 31.96
N VAL A 4 58.54 11.28 32.35
CA VAL A 4 57.19 10.90 32.76
C VAL A 4 56.33 10.83 31.49
N GLU A 5 56.06 9.61 31.01
CA GLU A 5 55.06 9.41 29.96
C GLU A 5 53.66 9.75 30.49
N LYS A 6 53.07 10.82 29.97
CA LYS A 6 51.65 11.13 30.17
C LYS A 6 50.82 10.16 29.33
N LYS A 7 50.29 9.12 29.96
CA LYS A 7 49.33 8.21 29.35
C LYS A 7 47.95 8.89 29.30
N THR A 8 47.64 9.52 28.16
CA THR A 8 46.31 10.10 27.88
C THR A 8 45.28 8.97 27.80
N ILE A 9 44.39 8.89 28.78
CA ILE A 9 43.26 7.96 28.78
C ILE A 9 42.14 8.61 27.96
N ILE A 10 41.93 8.13 26.74
CA ILE A 10 40.76 8.50 25.94
C ILE A 10 39.58 7.66 26.44
N ILE A 11 38.72 8.24 27.26
CA ILE A 11 37.46 7.62 27.68
C ILE A 11 36.51 7.69 26.47
N PHE A 12 36.45 6.63 25.67
CA PHE A 12 35.33 6.41 24.78
C PHE A 12 34.10 6.15 25.64
N ILE A 13 33.25 7.16 25.82
CA ILE A 13 31.89 6.97 26.32
C ILE A 13 31.10 6.44 25.12
N PRO A 14 30.74 5.15 25.05
CA PRO A 14 29.70 4.75 24.11
C PRO A 14 28.44 5.47 24.57
N MET A 15 28.06 6.51 23.82
CA MET A 15 26.78 7.16 23.95
C MET A 15 25.72 6.11 23.59
N ASN A 16 25.36 5.29 24.56
CA ASN A 16 24.20 4.42 24.52
C ASN A 16 22.99 5.35 24.53
N ILE A 17 22.68 5.93 23.37
CA ILE A 17 21.40 6.55 23.11
C ILE A 17 20.41 5.40 23.29
N MET A 18 19.84 5.34 24.49
CA MET A 18 18.74 4.46 24.83
C MET A 18 17.55 4.97 24.01
N ILE A 19 17.51 4.57 22.73
CA ILE A 19 16.35 4.79 21.87
C ILE A 19 15.22 4.00 22.55
N PRO A 20 14.15 4.65 23.02
CA PRO A 20 13.07 3.96 23.70
C PRO A 20 12.52 2.89 22.75
N GLY A 21 12.62 1.61 23.12
CA GLY A 21 12.23 0.47 22.28
C GLY A 21 10.77 0.49 21.79
N HIS A 22 9.95 1.40 22.32
CA HIS A 22 8.61 1.69 21.83
C HIS A 22 8.60 2.37 20.44
N LYS A 23 9.56 3.27 20.14
CA LYS A 23 9.55 4.00 18.85
C LYS A 23 10.04 3.14 17.68
N THR A 24 10.88 2.14 17.94
CA THR A 24 11.44 1.25 16.91
C THR A 24 10.46 0.19 16.42
N ALA A 25 9.42 -0.14 17.18
CA ALA A 25 8.41 -1.15 16.80
C ALA A 25 7.26 -0.60 15.94
N ILE A 26 6.98 0.71 16.01
CA ILE A 26 5.87 1.35 15.28
C ILE A 26 6.17 1.42 13.78
N VAL A 27 7.39 1.81 13.41
CA VAL A 27 7.83 1.95 12.02
C VAL A 27 7.65 0.64 11.22
N PRO A 28 8.16 -0.52 11.66
CA PRO A 28 7.97 -1.77 10.94
C PRO A 28 6.50 -2.24 10.91
N ALA A 29 5.71 -1.94 11.95
CA ALA A 29 4.28 -2.25 11.95
C ALA A 29 3.52 -1.39 10.92
N LEU A 30 3.83 -0.11 10.83
CA LEU A 30 3.25 0.81 9.86
C LEU A 30 3.61 0.42 8.43
N LEU A 31 4.88 0.10 8.17
CA LEU A 31 5.34 -0.37 6.85
C LEU A 31 4.60 -1.65 6.42
N LYS A 32 4.42 -2.61 7.33
CA LYS A 32 3.62 -3.81 7.07
C LYS A 32 2.16 -3.48 6.74
N GLY A 33 1.56 -2.54 7.47
CA GLY A 33 0.20 -2.07 7.21
C GLY A 33 0.04 -1.42 5.83
N ILE A 34 0.99 -0.57 5.45
CA ILE A 34 1.02 0.08 4.13
C ILE A 34 1.19 -0.97 3.04
N ALA A 35 2.17 -1.87 3.18
CA ALA A 35 2.41 -2.94 2.20
C ALA A 35 1.19 -3.86 2.03
N GLY A 36 0.53 -4.22 3.14
CA GLY A 36 -0.69 -5.04 3.11
C GLY A 36 -1.85 -4.32 2.42
N THR A 37 -2.02 -3.02 2.67
CA THR A 37 -3.04 -2.20 1.99
C THR A 37 -2.78 -2.12 0.48
N ILE A 38 -1.52 -1.87 0.08
CA ILE A 38 -1.13 -1.83 -1.34
C ILE A 38 -1.41 -3.18 -2.01
N ALA A 39 -1.08 -4.28 -1.34
CA ALA A 39 -1.33 -5.63 -1.87
C ALA A 39 -2.84 -5.88 -2.08
N VAL A 40 -3.68 -5.55 -1.09
CA VAL A 40 -5.14 -5.67 -1.21
C VAL A 40 -5.67 -4.80 -2.34
N PHE A 41 -5.24 -3.54 -2.42
CA PHE A 41 -5.65 -2.62 -3.48
C PHE A 41 -5.26 -3.16 -4.87
N ALA A 42 -4.03 -3.64 -5.03
CA ALA A 42 -3.54 -4.19 -6.28
C ALA A 42 -4.32 -5.45 -6.70
N VAL A 43 -4.59 -6.36 -5.75
CA VAL A 43 -5.38 -7.58 -6.02
C VAL A 43 -6.81 -7.22 -6.44
N LEU A 44 -7.50 -6.34 -5.70
CA LEU A 44 -8.86 -5.92 -6.05
C LEU A 44 -8.92 -5.22 -7.41
N THR A 45 -7.93 -4.37 -7.70
CA THR A 45 -7.81 -3.67 -8.98
C THR A 45 -7.54 -4.63 -10.12
N ALA A 46 -6.67 -5.63 -9.93
CA ALA A 46 -6.38 -6.64 -10.94
C ALA A 46 -7.58 -7.56 -11.21
N LEU A 47 -8.32 -7.95 -10.16
CA LEU A 47 -9.51 -8.80 -10.30
C LEU A 47 -10.70 -8.07 -10.95
N SER A 48 -10.78 -6.76 -10.78
CA SER A 48 -11.82 -5.91 -11.39
C SER A 48 -11.44 -5.36 -12.76
N TYR A 49 -10.20 -5.59 -13.20
CA TYR A 49 -9.70 -5.14 -14.48
C TYR A 49 -10.54 -5.73 -15.61
N GLN A 50 -11.17 -4.87 -16.40
CA GLN A 50 -11.92 -5.28 -17.58
C GLN A 50 -11.29 -4.64 -18.80
N ASN A 51 -10.87 -5.49 -19.74
CA ASN A 51 -10.33 -5.07 -21.03
C ASN A 51 -11.11 -5.76 -22.14
N GLN A 52 -12.13 -5.07 -22.67
CA GLN A 52 -13.06 -5.61 -23.66
C GLN A 52 -12.72 -5.12 -25.09
N LEU A 53 -11.48 -5.30 -25.57
CA LEU A 53 -11.10 -4.88 -26.93
C LEU A 53 -11.04 -6.10 -27.88
N PRO A 54 -11.88 -6.16 -28.95
CA PRO A 54 -11.65 -5.32 -30.13
C PRO A 54 -12.90 -4.67 -30.77
N VAL A 55 -12.68 -3.46 -31.32
CA VAL A 55 -13.63 -2.54 -31.97
C VAL A 55 -14.65 -1.94 -30.98
N ASP A 56 -14.48 -0.66 -30.66
CA ASP A 56 -15.24 0.10 -29.64
C ASP A 56 -15.15 -0.42 -28.19
N GLY A 57 -14.01 -1.03 -27.85
CA GLY A 57 -13.79 -1.57 -26.50
C GLY A 57 -13.45 -0.49 -25.47
N LYS A 58 -14.00 -0.69 -24.26
CA LYS A 58 -13.70 0.13 -23.07
C LYS A 58 -12.75 -0.63 -22.15
N LEU A 59 -11.63 -0.01 -21.83
CA LEU A 59 -10.77 -0.35 -20.70
C LEU A 59 -11.36 0.27 -19.44
N VAL A 60 -11.55 -0.52 -18.39
CA VAL A 60 -12.05 -0.06 -17.10
C VAL A 60 -11.16 -0.59 -15.98
N ILE A 61 -10.80 0.29 -15.05
CA ILE A 61 -9.97 -0.03 -13.89
C ILE A 61 -10.59 0.57 -12.63
N GLY A 62 -10.75 -0.26 -11.61
CA GLY A 62 -11.06 0.16 -10.25
C GLY A 62 -12.08 -0.70 -9.54
N PHE A 63 -11.91 -0.84 -8.23
CA PHE A 63 -12.87 -1.52 -7.35
C PHE A 63 -12.85 -0.92 -5.94
N PRO A 64 -14.02 -0.67 -5.33
CA PRO A 64 -15.37 -0.89 -5.87
C PRO A 64 -15.82 0.19 -6.86
N TRP A 65 -15.10 1.31 -6.96
CA TRP A 65 -15.41 2.39 -7.89
C TRP A 65 -14.42 2.44 -9.05
N GLU A 66 -14.93 2.56 -10.27
CA GLU A 66 -14.11 2.76 -11.47
C GLU A 66 -13.46 4.14 -11.40
N PHE A 67 -12.14 4.21 -11.29
CA PHE A 67 -11.42 5.48 -11.21
C PHE A 67 -10.69 5.83 -12.50
N TYR A 68 -10.57 4.86 -13.41
CA TYR A 68 -9.95 5.06 -14.70
C TYR A 68 -10.72 4.28 -15.76
N SER A 69 -11.00 4.95 -16.87
CA SER A 69 -11.42 4.27 -18.08
C SER A 69 -10.84 4.92 -19.32
N SER A 70 -10.56 4.12 -20.33
CA SER A 70 -10.16 4.63 -21.64
C SER A 70 -10.72 3.75 -22.74
N GLY A 71 -10.80 4.29 -23.94
CA GLY A 71 -11.34 3.57 -25.08
C GLY A 71 -11.26 4.40 -26.34
N ALA A 72 -11.67 3.81 -27.45
CA ALA A 72 -11.85 4.50 -28.72
C ALA A 72 -13.26 4.19 -29.21
N GLY A 73 -13.94 5.19 -29.77
CA GLY A 73 -15.27 5.03 -30.33
C GLY A 73 -15.54 6.06 -31.42
N TYR A 74 -16.55 5.79 -32.25
CA TYR A 74 -16.98 6.71 -33.29
C TYR A 74 -17.83 7.85 -32.71
N ASN A 75 -17.43 9.10 -32.93
CA ASN A 75 -18.16 10.28 -32.50
C ASN A 75 -19.08 10.80 -33.62
N VAL A 76 -20.39 10.69 -33.40
CA VAL A 76 -21.43 11.06 -34.39
C VAL A 76 -21.45 12.57 -34.67
N GLU A 77 -21.08 13.42 -33.70
CA GLU A 77 -21.11 14.88 -33.87
C GLU A 77 -19.97 15.42 -34.72
N ARG A 78 -18.84 14.68 -34.76
CA ARG A 78 -17.63 15.10 -35.48
C ARG A 78 -17.27 14.22 -36.68
N ASP A 79 -18.06 13.17 -36.96
CA ASP A 79 -17.83 12.20 -38.03
C ASP A 79 -16.41 11.57 -37.99
N GLU A 80 -15.88 11.35 -36.79
CA GLU A 80 -14.50 10.91 -36.56
C GLU A 80 -14.40 9.91 -35.41
N TYR A 81 -13.46 8.96 -35.52
CA TYR A 81 -13.07 8.09 -34.41
C TYR A 81 -12.22 8.88 -33.41
N MET A 82 -12.67 8.94 -32.15
CA MET A 82 -11.96 9.61 -31.07
C MET A 82 -11.70 8.67 -29.90
N GLY A 83 -10.51 8.81 -29.32
CA GLY A 83 -10.18 8.21 -28.04
C GLY A 83 -10.75 9.04 -26.89
N PHE A 84 -11.14 8.38 -25.80
CA PHE A 84 -11.45 9.04 -24.53
C PHE A 84 -10.59 8.45 -23.41
N GLU A 85 -10.30 9.29 -22.42
CA GLU A 85 -9.60 8.93 -21.20
C GLU A 85 -10.24 9.70 -20.04
N ASP A 86 -10.82 8.96 -19.12
CA ASP A 86 -11.50 9.49 -17.95
C ASP A 86 -10.78 9.01 -16.69
N PHE A 87 -10.32 9.97 -15.89
CA PHE A 87 -9.67 9.71 -14.61
C PHE A 87 -10.37 10.48 -13.50
N GLU A 88 -10.78 9.76 -12.46
CA GLU A 88 -11.52 10.28 -11.32
C GLU A 88 -10.73 10.09 -10.00
N PRO A 89 -9.93 11.10 -9.59
CA PRO A 89 -9.04 10.99 -8.44
C PRO A 89 -9.78 10.67 -7.14
N LEU A 90 -10.99 11.22 -6.96
CA LEU A 90 -11.80 10.99 -5.76
C LEU A 90 -12.19 9.52 -5.61
N LYS A 91 -12.50 8.84 -6.71
CA LYS A 91 -12.80 7.40 -6.72
C LYS A 91 -11.56 6.57 -6.42
N LEU A 92 -10.39 6.97 -6.91
CA LEU A 92 -9.11 6.35 -6.55
C LEU A 92 -8.85 6.44 -5.03
N PHE A 93 -9.00 7.63 -4.44
CA PHE A 93 -8.88 7.80 -2.99
C PHE A 93 -9.89 6.94 -2.23
N GLY A 94 -11.14 6.88 -2.70
CA GLY A 94 -12.17 6.01 -2.14
C GLY A 94 -11.76 4.53 -2.15
N ASN A 95 -11.19 4.04 -3.25
CA ASN A 95 -10.72 2.66 -3.36
C ASN A 95 -9.53 2.36 -2.45
N ILE A 96 -8.61 3.32 -2.25
CA ILE A 96 -7.51 3.16 -1.29
C ILE A 96 -8.06 3.04 0.14
N LEU A 97 -9.01 3.90 0.53
CA LEU A 97 -9.66 3.82 1.83
C LEU A 97 -10.41 2.49 2.00
N PHE A 98 -11.11 2.03 0.96
CA PHE A 98 -11.77 0.74 0.96
C PHE A 98 -10.76 -0.41 1.15
N ALA A 99 -9.62 -0.36 0.46
CA ALA A 99 -8.55 -1.36 0.61
C ALA A 99 -7.99 -1.41 2.04
N VAL A 100 -7.87 -0.25 2.73
CA VAL A 100 -7.48 -0.21 4.15
C VAL A 100 -8.50 -0.97 4.99
N VAL A 101 -9.80 -0.73 4.78
CA VAL A 101 -10.87 -1.41 5.52
C VAL A 101 -10.83 -2.92 5.28
N VAL A 102 -10.70 -3.36 4.02
CA VAL A 102 -10.59 -4.78 3.67
C VAL A 102 -9.35 -5.40 4.31
N TYR A 103 -8.19 -4.74 4.24
CA TYR A 103 -6.97 -5.19 4.91
C TYR A 103 -7.17 -5.39 6.41
N LEU A 104 -7.81 -4.44 7.10
CA LEU A 104 -8.12 -4.55 8.52
C LEU A 104 -9.05 -5.72 8.81
N ILE A 105 -10.09 -5.92 8.01
CA ILE A 105 -11.02 -7.05 8.16
C ILE A 105 -10.28 -8.38 8.01
N VAL A 106 -9.44 -8.52 6.98
CA VAL A 106 -8.62 -9.73 6.76
C VAL A 106 -7.67 -9.96 7.93
N LEU A 107 -6.97 -8.92 8.38
CA LEU A 107 -6.04 -9.02 9.51
C LEU A 107 -6.75 -9.46 10.80
N LEU A 108 -7.90 -8.87 11.11
CA LEU A 108 -8.70 -9.21 12.29
C LEU A 108 -9.25 -10.63 12.19
N SER A 109 -9.74 -11.03 11.01
CA SER A 109 -10.26 -12.38 10.77
C SER A 109 -9.19 -13.45 10.92
N LEU A 110 -8.00 -13.21 10.37
CA LEU A 110 -6.86 -14.12 10.54
C LEU A 110 -6.46 -14.24 12.00
N ARG A 111 -6.37 -13.12 12.74
CA ARG A 111 -6.08 -13.15 14.18
C ARG A 111 -7.11 -13.97 14.96
N ALA A 112 -8.40 -13.76 14.70
CA ALA A 112 -9.47 -14.52 15.35
C ALA A 112 -9.37 -16.03 15.06
N LEU A 113 -9.06 -16.40 13.81
CA LEU A 113 -8.89 -17.79 13.40
C LEU A 113 -7.71 -18.46 14.14
N PHE A 114 -6.57 -17.78 14.25
CA PHE A 114 -5.40 -18.31 14.95
C PHE A 114 -5.62 -18.44 16.46
N LEU A 115 -6.33 -17.49 17.08
CA LEU A 115 -6.71 -17.57 18.50
C LEU A 115 -7.65 -18.75 18.77
N ARG A 116 -8.64 -18.97 17.89
CA ARG A 116 -9.56 -20.11 18.00
C ARG A 116 -8.84 -21.45 17.85
N LYS A 117 -7.85 -21.54 16.96
CA LYS A 117 -7.05 -22.75 16.74
C LYS A 117 -6.13 -23.08 17.94
N GLY A 118 -5.63 -22.07 18.65
CA GLY A 118 -4.81 -22.25 19.85
C GLY A 118 -5.61 -22.68 21.10
N SER A 119 -6.91 -22.44 21.14
CA SER A 119 -7.79 -22.85 22.26
C SER A 119 -8.37 -24.27 22.10
N ALA A 120 -8.16 -24.92 20.95
CA ALA A 120 -8.72 -26.23 20.62
C ALA A 120 -7.69 -27.38 20.71
N ASN A 121 -6.47 -27.09 21.16
CA ASN A 121 -5.41 -28.04 21.50
C ASN A 121 -5.14 -27.96 23.00
#